data_AF-X5XAB5-F1
#
_entry.id   AF-X5XAB5-F1
#
_cell.length_a   1.000
_cell.length_b   1.000
_cell.length_c   1.000
_cell.angle_alpha   90.00
_cell.angle_beta   90.00
_cell.angle_gamma   90.00
#
_symmetry.space_group_name_H-M   'P 1'
#
loop_
_entity.id
_entity.type
_entity.pdbx_description
1 polymer ?
#
loop_
_entity_poly.entity_id
_entity_poly.type
_entity_poly.pdbx_seq_one_letter_code
_entity_poly.pdbx_strand_id
1 'polypeptide(L)'
;MVQSIGSFFDSRWQGAVPVERLFWRDLVLVGTAINIASSVAALILLGLKLPLAVVLAVHFAPVPYNIFLTFAVWRTTEKSSGAKASLMTLGATLWLILVVVV
;
A
#
# COMPACT_ATOMS: atom_id res chain seq x y z
N MET A 1 16.97 -10.22 12.60
CA MET A 1 17.53 -8.89 12.26
C MET A 1 16.36 -8.02 11.82
N VAL A 2 15.91 -7.08 12.66
CA VAL A 2 14.79 -6.19 12.34
C VAL A 2 15.29 -5.19 11.28
N GLN A 3 14.62 -5.09 10.13
CA GLN A 3 14.93 -4.06 9.13
C GLN A 3 14.61 -2.69 9.72
N SER A 4 15.54 -1.73 9.60
CA SER A 4 15.23 -0.33 9.86
C SER A 4 14.17 0.18 8.87
N ILE A 5 13.30 1.09 9.30
CA ILE A 5 12.23 1.66 8.48
C ILE A 5 12.80 2.19 7.14
N GLY A 6 13.94 2.90 7.18
CA GLY A 6 14.60 3.38 5.96
C GLY A 6 14.99 2.24 5.01
N SER A 7 15.63 1.18 5.53
CA SER A 7 16.02 0.02 4.72
C SER A 7 14.83 -0.73 4.11
N PHE A 8 13.66 -0.69 4.75
CA PHE A 8 12.43 -1.27 4.22
C PHE A 8 11.94 -0.52 2.97
N PHE A 9 11.92 0.81 3.02
CA PHE A 9 11.51 1.65 1.89
C PHE A 9 12.55 1.59 0.76
N ASP A 10 13.83 1.71 1.09
CA ASP A 10 14.91 1.69 0.11
C ASP A 10 14.94 0.39 -0.70
N SER A 11 14.81 -0.76 -0.03
CA SER A 11 14.84 -2.07 -0.70
C SER A 11 13.72 -2.24 -1.73
N ARG A 12 12.53 -1.67 -1.46
CA ARG A 12 11.37 -1.73 -2.36
C ARG A 12 11.50 -0.72 -3.49
N TRP A 13 11.93 0.48 -3.16
CA TRP A 13 12.12 1.54 -4.15
C TRP A 13 13.21 1.21 -5.17
N GLN A 14 14.28 0.54 -4.74
CA GLN A 14 15.37 0.12 -5.63
C GLN A 14 15.00 -1.12 -6.47
N GLY A 15 13.90 -1.81 -6.14
CA GLY A 15 13.48 -3.05 -6.77
C GLY A 15 14.33 -4.26 -6.34
N ALA A 16 14.93 -4.22 -5.13
CA ALA A 16 15.70 -5.33 -4.57
C ALA A 16 14.82 -6.47 -4.02
N VAL A 17 13.50 -6.23 -3.93
CA VAL A 17 12.50 -7.24 -3.54
C VAL A 17 11.87 -7.86 -4.80
N PRO A 18 11.71 -9.19 -4.89
CA PRO A 18 11.02 -9.82 -6.01
C PRO A 18 9.61 -9.25 -6.21
N VAL A 19 9.24 -8.95 -7.45
CA VAL A 19 7.96 -8.29 -7.78
C VAL A 19 6.74 -9.05 -7.27
N GLU A 20 6.79 -10.38 -7.25
CA GLU A 20 5.68 -11.22 -6.73
C GLU A 20 5.50 -11.04 -5.23
N ARG A 21 6.59 -10.94 -4.48
CA ARG A 21 6.54 -10.69 -3.05
C ARG A 21 6.07 -9.26 -2.78
N LEU A 22 6.58 -8.29 -3.54
CA LEU A 22 6.17 -6.89 -3.42
C LEU A 22 4.67 -6.73 -3.71
N PHE A 23 4.15 -7.38 -4.74
CA PHE A 23 2.75 -7.32 -5.13
C PHE A 23 1.84 -8.09 -4.16
N TRP A 24 2.07 -9.38 -3.94
CA TRP A 24 1.12 -10.20 -3.17
C TRP A 24 1.22 -9.94 -1.67
N ARG A 25 2.43 -9.90 -1.12
CA ARG A 25 2.62 -9.77 0.32
C ARG A 25 2.50 -8.32 0.76
N ASP A 26 3.26 -7.43 0.14
CA ASP A 26 3.36 -6.06 0.65
C ASP A 26 2.19 -5.20 0.18
N LEU A 27 1.85 -5.22 -1.11
CA LEU A 27 0.72 -4.45 -1.65
C LEU A 27 -0.63 -5.05 -1.26
N VAL A 28 -0.94 -6.28 -1.72
CA VAL A 28 -2.27 -6.86 -1.53
C VAL A 28 -2.51 -7.23 -0.07
N LEU A 29 -1.68 -8.09 0.54
CA LEU A 29 -1.96 -8.60 1.88
C LEU A 29 -1.74 -7.54 2.97
N VAL A 30 -0.53 -6.98 3.08
CA VAL A 30 -0.18 -6.02 4.13
C VAL A 30 -0.90 -4.69 3.91
N GLY A 31 -0.96 -4.19 2.67
CA GLY A 31 -1.71 -2.97 2.36
C GLY A 31 -3.19 -3.10 2.72
N THR A 32 -3.87 -4.19 2.34
CA THR A 32 -5.28 -4.38 2.71
C THR A 32 -5.46 -4.52 4.21
N ALA A 33 -4.58 -5.24 4.92
CA ALA A 33 -4.64 -5.33 6.37
C ALA A 33 -4.52 -3.96 7.07
N ILE A 34 -3.60 -3.11 6.60
CA ILE A 34 -3.42 -1.74 7.11
C ILE A 34 -4.67 -0.89 6.82
N ASN A 35 -5.22 -0.96 5.60
CA ASN A 35 -6.45 -0.22 5.25
C ASN A 35 -7.63 -0.65 6.14
N ILE A 36 -7.84 -1.95 6.34
CA ILE A 36 -8.90 -2.46 7.23
C ILE A 36 -8.69 -1.97 8.66
N ALA A 37 -7.47 -2.10 9.21
CA ALA A 37 -7.17 -1.66 10.56
C ALA A 37 -7.41 -0.16 10.74
N SER A 38 -7.01 0.65 9.74
CA SER A 38 -7.23 2.09 9.71
C SER A 38 -8.72 2.44 9.69
N SER A 39 -9.51 1.80 8.82
CA SER A 39 -10.95 2.02 8.73
C SER A 39 -11.68 1.59 10.00
N VAL A 40 -11.33 0.45 10.60
CA VAL A 40 -11.87 0.04 11.90
C VAL A 40 -11.53 1.07 12.98
N ALA A 41 -10.29 1.55 13.03
CA ALA A 41 -9.89 2.58 13.97
C ALA A 41 -10.70 3.88 13.75
N ALA A 42 -10.86 4.33 12.52
CA ALA A 42 -11.66 5.50 12.19
C ALA A 42 -13.12 5.35 12.62
N LEU A 43 -13.74 4.18 12.41
CA LEU A 43 -15.10 3.88 12.87
C LEU A 43 -15.21 3.92 14.40
N ILE A 44 -14.22 3.39 15.13
CA ILE A 44 -14.16 3.49 16.59
C ILE A 44 -14.09 4.97 17.01
N LEU A 45 -13.20 5.77 16.42
CA LEU A 45 -13.05 7.19 16.74
C LEU A 45 -14.32 7.98 16.45
N LEU A 46 -15.03 7.64 15.37
CA LEU A 46 -16.33 8.22 15.04
C LEU A 46 -17.40 7.85 16.08
N GLY A 47 -17.44 6.58 16.52
CA GLY A 47 -18.31 6.12 17.60
C GLY A 47 -18.03 6.80 18.94
N LEU A 48 -16.76 7.16 19.19
CA LEU A 48 -16.32 7.97 20.33
C LEU A 48 -16.61 9.47 20.16
N LYS A 49 -17.24 9.88 19.06
CA LYS A 49 -17.61 11.27 18.73
C LYS A 49 -16.40 12.22 18.69
N LEU A 50 -15.22 11.73 18.30
CA LEU A 50 -14.06 12.58 18.08
C LEU A 50 -14.27 13.53 16.87
N PRO A 51 -13.46 14.61 16.78
CA PRO A 51 -13.55 15.53 15.65
C PRO A 51 -13.39 14.80 14.31
N LEU A 52 -14.26 15.12 13.34
CA LEU A 52 -14.25 14.49 12.02
C LEU A 52 -12.88 14.58 11.34
N ALA A 53 -12.16 15.69 11.52
CA ALA A 53 -10.81 15.86 11.00
C ALA A 53 -9.84 14.76 11.47
N VAL A 54 -9.94 14.33 12.74
CA VAL A 54 -9.12 13.24 13.29
C VAL A 54 -9.53 11.89 12.69
N VAL A 55 -10.84 11.66 12.55
CA VAL A 55 -11.37 10.43 11.94
C VAL A 55 -10.88 10.29 10.50
N LEU A 56 -10.97 11.36 9.69
CA LEU A 56 -10.49 11.37 8.31
C LEU A 56 -8.97 11.24 8.23
N ALA A 57 -8.22 11.92 9.11
CA ALA A 57 -6.78 11.81 9.15
C ALA A 57 -6.32 10.38 9.42
N VAL A 58 -6.97 9.66 10.33
CA VAL A 58 -6.69 8.25 10.59
C VAL A 58 -7.07 7.40 9.39
N HIS A 59 -8.31 7.51 8.88
CA HIS A 59 -8.78 6.73 7.74
C HIS A 59 -7.86 6.85 6.52
N PHE A 60 -7.43 8.08 6.18
CA PHE A 60 -6.55 8.35 5.04
C PHE A 60 -5.05 8.22 5.34
N ALA A 61 -4.64 7.92 6.57
CA ALA A 61 -3.24 7.74 6.93
C ALA A 61 -2.49 6.66 6.09
N PRO A 62 -3.13 5.56 5.63
CA PRO A 62 -2.48 4.58 4.77
C PRO A 62 -2.24 5.04 3.33
N VAL A 63 -2.90 6.11 2.85
CA VAL A 63 -2.84 6.52 1.44
C VAL A 63 -1.41 6.76 0.95
N PRO A 64 -0.53 7.49 1.67
CA PRO A 64 0.87 7.64 1.27
C PRO A 64 1.62 6.32 1.14
N TYR A 65 1.34 5.34 2.01
CA TYR A 65 1.94 4.01 1.97
C TYR A 65 1.46 3.21 0.75
N ASN A 66 0.16 3.24 0.46
CA ASN A 66 -0.44 2.57 -0.70
C ASN A 66 0.12 3.13 -2.01
N ILE A 67 0.26 4.46 -2.11
CA ILE A 67 0.87 5.14 -3.26
C ILE A 67 2.33 4.71 -3.42
N PHE A 68 3.11 4.71 -2.33
CA PHE A 68 4.51 4.29 -2.36
C PHE A 68 4.67 2.85 -2.91
N LEU A 69 3.91 1.89 -2.38
CA LEU A 69 3.99 0.50 -2.82
C LEU A 69 3.57 0.33 -4.28
N THR A 70 2.55 1.05 -4.72
CA THR A 70 2.09 1.03 -6.11
C THR A 70 3.20 1.52 -7.05
N PHE A 71 3.84 2.64 -6.74
CA PHE A 71 4.98 3.12 -7.52
C PHE A 71 6.20 2.19 -7.45
N ALA A 72 6.47 1.57 -6.30
CA ALA A 72 7.54 0.58 -6.18
C ALA A 72 7.28 -0.64 -7.08
N VAL A 73 6.03 -1.10 -7.19
CA VAL A 73 5.64 -2.14 -8.16
C VAL A 73 5.88 -1.66 -9.58
N TRP A 74 5.38 -0.48 -9.96
CA TRP A 74 5.55 0.06 -11.31
C TRP A 74 7.03 0.12 -11.71
N ARG A 75 7.86 0.70 -10.84
CA ARG A 75 9.31 0.83 -11.04
C ARG A 75 10.03 -0.52 -11.16
N THR A 76 9.56 -1.54 -10.45
CA THR A 76 10.12 -2.90 -10.53
C THR A 76 9.66 -3.60 -11.81
N THR A 77 8.40 -3.41 -12.23
CA THR A 77 7.85 -3.97 -13.46
C THR A 77 8.42 -3.33 -14.73
N GLU A 78 8.76 -2.03 -14.71
CA GLU A 78 9.40 -1.34 -15.85
C GLU A 78 10.73 -1.98 -16.27
N LYS A 79 11.45 -2.59 -15.32
CA LYS A 79 12.72 -3.28 -15.58
C LYS A 79 12.54 -4.68 -16.19
N SER A 80 11.32 -5.20 -16.27
CA SER A 80 11.00 -6.53 -16.79
C SER A 80 10.00 -6.43 -17.95
N SER A 81 10.38 -6.88 -19.14
CA SER A 81 9.47 -6.95 -20.28
C SER A 81 8.61 -8.22 -20.23
N GLY A 82 7.30 -8.08 -20.41
CA GLY A 82 6.38 -9.22 -20.58
C GLY A 82 4.96 -8.99 -20.05
N ALA A 83 4.01 -9.81 -20.50
CA ALA A 83 2.59 -9.70 -20.14
C ALA A 83 2.34 -9.74 -18.63
N LYS A 84 3.14 -10.53 -17.89
CA LYS A 84 3.07 -10.62 -16.42
C LYS A 84 3.36 -9.28 -15.75
N ALA A 85 4.37 -8.54 -16.23
CA ALA A 85 4.72 -7.23 -15.69
C ALA A 85 3.55 -6.25 -15.89
N SER A 86 2.98 -6.19 -17.11
CA SER A 86 1.80 -5.36 -17.40
C SER A 86 0.60 -5.70 -16.52
N LEU A 87 0.31 -6.99 -16.31
CA LEU A 87 -0.79 -7.42 -15.44
C LEU A 87 -0.59 -6.97 -13.99
N MET A 88 0.63 -7.03 -13.48
CA MET A 88 0.95 -6.61 -12.10
C MET A 88 0.90 -5.08 -11.96
N THR A 89 1.34 -4.33 -12.97
CA THR A 89 1.18 -2.86 -13.01
C THR A 89 -0.30 -2.49 -12.98
N LEU A 90 -1.12 -3.07 -13.87
CA LEU A 90 -2.56 -2.84 -13.92
C LEU A 90 -3.24 -3.24 -12.60
N GLY A 91 -2.90 -4.42 -12.07
CA GLY A 91 -3.41 -4.91 -10.81
C GLY A 91 -3.08 -3.97 -9.65
N ALA A 92 -1.89 -3.39 -9.62
CA ALA A 92 -1.49 -2.45 -8.59
C ALA A 92 -2.27 -1.13 -8.68
N THR A 93 -2.49 -0.64 -9.91
CA THR A 93 -3.33 0.54 -10.15
C THR A 93 -4.78 0.30 -9.71
N LEU A 94 -5.36 -0.84 -10.09
CA LEU A 94 -6.74 -1.20 -9.71
C LEU A 94 -6.87 -1.38 -8.20
N TRP A 95 -5.89 -2.02 -7.57
CA TRP A 95 -5.84 -2.16 -6.12
C TRP A 95 -5.77 -0.81 -5.42
N LEU A 96 -4.93 0.12 -5.90
CA LEU A 96 -4.81 1.47 -5.34
C LEU A 96 -6.15 2.23 -5.43
N ILE A 97 -6.81 2.18 -6.59
CA ILE A 97 -8.14 2.79 -6.77
C ILE A 97 -9.12 2.19 -5.78
N LEU A 98 -9.16 0.86 -5.66
CA LEU A 98 -10.06 0.16 -4.76
C LEU A 98 -9.88 0.64 -3.31
N VAL A 99 -8.67 0.65 -2.77
CA VAL A 99 -8.41 0.98 -1.36
C VAL A 99 -8.48 2.47 -1.03
N VAL A 100 -8.50 3.35 -2.05
CA VAL A 100 -8.73 4.78 -1.86
C VAL A 100 -10.23 5.10 -1.87
N VAL A 101 -11.02 4.33 -2.61
CA VAL A 101 -12.46 4.52 -2.74
C VAL A 101 -13.24 3.83 -1.60
N VAL A 102 -12.74 2.71 -1.09
CA VAL A 102 -13.36 1.87 -0.05
C VAL A 102 -12.74 2.12 1.31
#